data_AF-R7KJI3-F1
#
_entry.id   AF-R7KJI3-F1
#
_cell.length_a   1.000
_cell.length_b   1.000
_cell.length_c   1.000
_cell.angle_alpha   90.00
_cell.angle_beta   90.00
_cell.angle_gamma   90.00
#
_symmetry.space_group_name_H-M   'P 1'
#
loop_
_entity.id
_entity.type
_entity.pdbx_description
1 polymer ?
#
loop_
_entity_poly.entity_id
_entity_poly.type
_entity_poly.pdbx_seq_one_letter_code
_entity_poly.pdbx_strand_id
1 'polypeptide(L)'
;MWAILLSFIFTPVFGGIVCGMNWRAMGKEEMSVRSFSFMRSTIFIMVLYIFAEPMLRGIPYTQYVLLALMVGLWLVWTFMDGLKQLRYVNDTYGEDYEHKFWAKCITWGVGGWVAYYALAITYVIGLHLLGTAI
;
A
#
# COMPACT_ATOMS: atom_id res chain seq x y z
N MET A 1 5.13 12.48 9.45
CA MET A 1 5.43 12.86 8.05
C MET A 1 6.02 11.69 7.25
N TRP A 2 7.10 11.06 7.73
CA TRP A 2 7.76 9.94 7.02
C TRP A 2 6.85 8.79 6.61
N ALA A 3 5.87 8.41 7.45
CA ALA A 3 4.90 7.38 7.10
C ALA A 3 4.16 7.67 5.78
N ILE A 4 3.75 8.92 5.56
CA ILE A 4 3.01 9.34 4.36
C ILE A 4 3.91 9.26 3.12
N LEU A 5 5.14 9.74 3.22
CA LEU A 5 6.13 9.71 2.15
C LEU A 5 6.52 8.28 1.77
N LEU A 6 6.81 7.43 2.77
CA LEU A 6 7.16 6.02 2.54
C LEU A 6 5.96 5.23 1.98
N SER A 7 4.73 5.61 2.33
CA SER A 7 3.53 5.00 1.72
C SER A 7 3.32 5.41 0.27
N PHE A 8 3.83 6.57 -0.15
CA PHE A 8 3.83 6.95 -1.56
C PHE A 8 4.84 6.13 -2.36
N ILE A 9 6.03 5.91 -1.78
CA ILE A 9 7.12 5.16 -2.42
C ILE A 9 6.80 3.65 -2.47
N PHE A 10 6.35 3.09 -1.36
CA PHE A 10 6.01 1.68 -1.29
C PHE A 10 4.62 1.47 -1.87
N THR A 11 3.58 1.62 -1.06
CA THR A 11 2.18 1.57 -1.47
C THR A 11 1.32 2.05 -0.29
N PRO A 12 0.02 2.33 -0.51
CA PRO A 12 -0.93 2.56 0.59
C PRO A 12 -1.03 1.36 1.56
N VAL A 13 -0.63 0.14 1.14
CA VAL A 13 -0.51 -1.04 2.02
C VAL A 13 0.46 -0.77 3.16
N PHE A 14 1.65 -0.26 2.84
CA PHE A 14 2.66 0.11 3.83
C PHE A 14 2.10 1.12 4.84
N GLY A 15 1.39 2.13 4.33
CA GLY A 15 0.73 3.13 5.15
C GLY A 15 -0.29 2.53 6.10
N GLY A 16 -1.20 1.72 5.60
CA GLY A 16 -2.22 1.05 6.41
C GLY A 16 -1.62 0.16 7.51
N ILE A 17 -0.52 -0.55 7.23
CA ILE A 17 0.20 -1.37 8.23
C ILE A 17 0.79 -0.50 9.32
N VAL A 18 1.59 0.51 8.96
CA VAL A 18 2.27 1.37 9.92
C VAL A 18 1.26 2.15 10.76
N CYS A 19 0.26 2.75 10.12
CA CYS A 19 -0.79 3.46 10.82
C CYS A 19 -1.62 2.55 11.71
N GLY A 20 -1.99 1.35 11.24
CA GLY A 20 -2.71 0.35 12.01
C GLY A 20 -1.96 -0.09 13.26
N MET A 21 -0.66 -0.40 13.14
CA MET A 21 0.19 -0.78 14.27
C MET A 21 0.34 0.36 15.28
N ASN A 22 0.50 1.59 14.79
CA ASN A 22 0.64 2.75 15.66
C ASN A 22 -0.67 3.06 16.41
N TRP A 23 -1.82 3.02 15.75
CA TRP A 23 -3.12 3.19 16.42
C TRP A 23 -3.36 2.13 17.49
N ARG A 24 -2.97 0.88 17.20
CA ARG A 24 -3.04 -0.22 18.17
C ARG A 24 -2.13 0.01 19.37
N ALA A 25 -0.90 0.47 19.14
CA ALA A 25 0.03 0.82 20.21
C ALA A 25 -0.49 1.97 21.10
N MET A 26 -1.29 2.87 20.54
CA MET A 26 -1.96 3.96 21.26
C MET A 26 -3.31 3.55 21.90
N GLY A 27 -3.68 2.27 21.85
CA GLY A 27 -4.95 1.76 22.41
C GLY A 27 -6.21 2.16 21.63
N LYS A 28 -6.07 2.65 20.40
CA LYS A 28 -7.17 3.08 19.52
C LYS A 28 -7.54 1.97 18.53
N GLU A 29 -8.13 0.90 19.04
CA GLU A 29 -8.40 -0.32 18.26
C GLU A 29 -9.30 -0.08 17.03
N GLU A 30 -10.34 0.75 17.15
CA GLU A 30 -11.23 1.08 16.04
C GLU A 30 -10.49 1.74 14.87
N MET A 31 -9.59 2.68 15.17
CA MET A 31 -8.77 3.37 14.17
C MET A 31 -7.76 2.40 13.55
N SER A 32 -7.20 1.50 14.36
CA SER A 32 -6.31 0.43 13.88
C SER A 32 -7.00 -0.49 12.87
N VAL A 33 -8.20 -0.96 13.18
CA VAL A 33 -9.00 -1.81 12.29
C VAL A 33 -9.28 -1.09 10.97
N ARG A 34 -9.59 0.22 11.01
CA ARG A 34 -9.80 1.00 9.80
C ARG A 34 -8.54 1.07 8.93
N SER A 35 -7.37 1.32 9.51
CA SER A 35 -6.09 1.35 8.78
C SER A 35 -5.76 -0.01 8.16
N PHE A 36 -5.97 -1.11 8.90
CA PHE A 36 -5.80 -2.46 8.38
C PHE A 36 -6.83 -2.83 7.30
N SER A 37 -8.05 -2.30 7.39
CA SER A 37 -9.05 -2.46 6.32
C SER A 37 -8.56 -1.82 5.02
N PHE A 38 -8.01 -0.59 5.10
CA PHE A 38 -7.43 0.08 3.94
C PHE A 38 -6.26 -0.70 3.31
N MET A 39 -5.39 -1.26 4.16
CA MET A 39 -4.32 -2.17 3.73
C MET A 39 -4.90 -3.36 2.95
N ARG A 40 -5.91 -4.06 3.49
CA ARG A 40 -6.54 -5.23 2.85
C ARG A 40 -7.19 -4.87 1.52
N SER A 41 -7.93 -3.76 1.46
CA SER A 41 -8.55 -3.28 0.23
C SER A 41 -7.51 -2.96 -0.85
N THR A 42 -6.38 -2.34 -0.46
CA THR A 42 -5.30 -2.04 -1.40
C THR A 42 -4.65 -3.32 -1.94
N ILE A 43 -4.35 -4.30 -1.06
CA ILE A 43 -3.84 -5.61 -1.47
C ILE A 43 -4.82 -6.28 -2.44
N PHE A 44 -6.12 -6.27 -2.14
CA PHE A 44 -7.14 -6.86 -2.98
C PHE A 44 -7.15 -6.23 -4.39
N ILE A 45 -7.11 -4.89 -4.48
CA ILE A 45 -7.05 -4.17 -5.76
C ILE A 45 -5.77 -4.52 -6.53
N MET A 46 -4.63 -4.58 -5.85
CA MET A 46 -3.36 -4.96 -6.48
C MET A 46 -3.41 -6.37 -7.06
N VAL A 47 -3.92 -7.35 -6.29
CA VAL A 47 -4.07 -8.73 -6.76
C VAL A 47 -5.04 -8.81 -7.93
N LEU A 48 -6.18 -8.11 -7.87
CA LEU A 48 -7.14 -8.05 -8.97
C LEU A 48 -6.49 -7.46 -10.24
N TYR A 49 -5.66 -6.43 -10.09
CA TYR A 49 -4.94 -5.81 -11.20
C TYR A 49 -3.99 -6.78 -11.91
N ILE A 50 -3.33 -7.70 -11.19
CA ILE A 50 -2.47 -8.74 -11.82
C ILE A 50 -3.26 -9.54 -12.87
N PHE A 51 -4.51 -9.90 -12.57
CA PHE A 51 -5.34 -10.66 -13.48
C PHE A 51 -5.96 -9.80 -14.58
N ALA A 52 -6.24 -8.53 -14.29
CA ALA A 52 -6.84 -7.59 -15.24
C ALA A 52 -5.82 -7.07 -16.28
N GLU A 53 -4.55 -6.89 -15.90
CA GLU A 53 -3.53 -6.25 -16.75
C GLU A 53 -3.40 -6.89 -18.14
N PRO A 54 -3.33 -8.24 -18.30
CA PRO A 54 -3.25 -8.85 -19.63
C PRO A 54 -4.46 -8.55 -20.52
N MET A 55 -5.66 -8.36 -19.92
CA MET A 55 -6.89 -8.04 -20.65
C MET A 55 -6.93 -6.60 -21.16
N LEU A 56 -6.04 -5.73 -20.64
CA LEU A 56 -5.95 -4.31 -20.99
C LEU A 56 -4.92 -4.03 -22.10
N ARG A 57 -4.28 -5.08 -22.64
CA ARG A 57 -3.33 -4.97 -23.75
C ARG A 57 -3.98 -4.37 -25.00
N GLY A 58 -3.25 -3.50 -25.70
CA GLY A 58 -3.71 -2.87 -26.94
C GLY A 58 -4.62 -1.64 -26.76
N ILE A 59 -5.06 -1.34 -25.53
CA ILE A 59 -5.82 -0.12 -25.24
C ILE A 59 -4.83 1.01 -24.90
N PRO A 60 -4.95 2.21 -25.50
CA PRO A 60 -4.09 3.34 -25.17
C PRO A 60 -4.14 3.69 -23.67
N TYR A 61 -2.99 4.09 -23.12
CA TYR A 61 -2.82 4.59 -21.75
C TYR A 61 -3.07 3.59 -20.60
N THR A 62 -3.42 2.33 -20.87
CA THR A 62 -3.68 1.34 -19.81
C THR A 62 -2.45 0.99 -18.97
N GLN A 63 -1.25 1.17 -19.53
CA GLN A 63 0.03 1.05 -18.81
C GLN A 63 0.15 1.97 -17.57
N TYR A 64 -0.67 3.03 -17.49
CA TYR A 64 -0.68 3.95 -16.34
C TYR A 64 -1.79 3.65 -15.33
N VAL A 65 -2.66 2.66 -15.57
CA VAL A 65 -3.84 2.40 -14.71
C VAL A 65 -3.41 2.01 -13.31
N LEU A 66 -2.44 1.11 -13.15
CA LEU A 66 -1.93 0.76 -11.81
C LEU A 66 -1.36 1.98 -11.09
N LEU A 67 -0.57 2.80 -11.79
CA LEU A 67 0.01 4.01 -11.21
C LEU A 67 -1.09 4.97 -10.76
N ALA A 68 -2.09 5.22 -11.61
CA ALA A 68 -3.23 6.08 -11.29
C ALA A 68 -4.04 5.54 -10.10
N LEU A 69 -4.28 4.23 -10.05
CA LEU A 69 -4.94 3.58 -8.91
C LEU A 69 -4.12 3.73 -7.63
N MET A 70 -2.80 3.50 -7.68
CA MET A 70 -1.94 3.61 -6.50
C MET A 70 -1.87 5.05 -5.98
N VAL A 71 -1.74 6.04 -6.87
CA VAL A 71 -1.76 7.46 -6.49
C VAL A 71 -3.12 7.85 -5.92
N GLY A 72 -4.22 7.43 -6.55
CA GLY A 72 -5.58 7.68 -6.06
C GLY A 72 -5.82 7.08 -4.68
N LEU A 73 -5.47 5.80 -4.49
CA LEU A 73 -5.57 5.13 -3.20
C LEU A 73 -4.67 5.78 -2.15
N TRP A 74 -3.47 6.21 -2.51
CA TRP A 74 -2.57 6.93 -1.61
C TRP A 74 -3.16 8.27 -1.18
N LEU A 75 -3.75 9.04 -2.10
CA LEU A 75 -4.43 10.29 -1.78
C LEU A 75 -5.58 10.05 -0.80
N VAL A 76 -6.49 9.13 -1.13
CA VAL A 76 -7.63 8.78 -0.27
C VAL A 76 -7.16 8.38 1.12
N TRP A 77 -6.17 7.48 1.21
CA TRP A 77 -5.61 7.03 2.48
C TRP A 77 -4.97 8.18 3.28
N THR A 78 -4.20 9.04 2.60
CA THR A 78 -3.48 10.16 3.22
C THR A 78 -4.46 11.10 3.91
N PHE A 79 -5.57 11.45 3.27
CA PHE A 79 -6.59 12.32 3.87
C PHE A 79 -7.45 11.61 4.91
N MET A 80 -7.79 10.33 4.69
CA MET A 80 -8.68 9.60 5.58
C MET A 80 -8.00 9.20 6.89
N ASP A 81 -6.70 8.92 6.88
CA ASP A 81 -6.01 8.31 8.02
C ASP A 81 -4.60 8.87 8.26
N GLY A 82 -3.76 8.96 7.22
CA GLY A 82 -2.36 9.37 7.36
C GLY A 82 -2.18 10.74 8.03
N LEU A 83 -2.92 11.75 7.57
CA LEU A 83 -2.91 13.09 8.16
C LEU A 83 -3.55 13.13 9.54
N LYS A 84 -4.62 12.35 9.78
CA LYS A 84 -5.28 12.29 11.09
C LYS A 84 -4.34 11.75 12.15
N GLN A 85 -3.59 10.70 11.82
CA GLN A 85 -2.62 10.15 12.75
C GLN A 85 -1.44 11.10 12.97
N LEU A 86 -0.93 11.73 11.90
CA LEU A 86 0.15 12.72 12.04
C LEU A 86 -0.26 13.85 12.99
N ARG A 87 -1.46 14.39 12.81
CA ARG A 87 -2.02 15.42 13.68
C ARG A 87 -2.20 14.92 15.10
N TYR A 88 -2.82 13.75 15.28
CA TYR A 88 -3.03 13.19 16.61
C TYR A 88 -1.73 12.99 17.40
N VAL A 89 -0.69 12.45 16.74
CA VAL A 89 0.62 12.25 17.37
C VAL A 89 1.24 13.59 17.76
N ASN A 90 1.19 14.58 16.87
CA ASN A 90 1.73 15.91 17.13
C ASN A 90 1.00 16.61 18.28
N ASP A 91 -0.33 16.52 18.30
CA ASP A 91 -1.18 17.18 19.31
C ASP A 91 -1.09 16.47 20.68
N THR A 92 -0.83 15.16 20.71
CA THR A 92 -0.82 14.35 21.96
C THR A 92 0.57 14.23 22.58
N TYR A 93 1.61 14.06 21.75
CA TYR A 93 2.96 13.74 22.22
C TYR A 93 3.99 14.84 21.87
N GLY A 94 3.73 15.67 20.85
CA GLY A 94 4.66 16.74 20.47
C GLY A 94 6.09 16.25 20.26
N GLU A 95 7.05 16.87 20.95
CA GLU A 95 8.47 16.50 20.92
C GLU A 95 8.81 15.24 21.72
N ASP A 96 7.94 14.83 22.64
CA ASP A 96 8.15 13.62 23.47
C ASP A 96 7.86 12.32 22.70
N TYR A 97 7.55 12.42 21.40
CA TYR A 97 7.27 11.26 20.56
C TYR A 97 8.54 10.46 20.25
N GLU A 98 8.62 9.23 20.79
CA GLU A 98 9.74 8.33 20.52
C GLU A 98 9.75 7.84 19.06
N HIS A 99 10.73 8.32 18.29
CA HIS A 99 10.92 7.90 16.91
C HIS A 99 11.64 6.54 16.83
N LYS A 100 10.89 5.49 16.47
CA LYS A 100 11.47 4.16 16.23
C LYS A 100 12.12 4.07 14.84
N PHE A 101 13.17 3.26 14.77
CA PHE A 101 13.89 3.01 13.54
C PHE A 101 13.03 2.31 12.48
N TRP A 102 13.08 2.80 11.23
CA TRP A 102 12.19 2.39 10.15
C TRP A 102 12.59 1.10 9.42
N ALA A 103 13.81 0.58 9.62
CA ALA A 103 14.32 -0.51 8.80
C ALA A 103 13.40 -1.73 8.79
N LYS A 104 12.87 -2.13 9.94
CA LYS A 104 11.94 -3.27 10.02
C LYS A 104 10.73 -3.08 9.11
N CYS A 105 10.13 -1.89 9.12
CA CYS A 105 8.99 -1.57 8.26
C CYS A 105 9.39 -1.54 6.78
N ILE A 106 10.54 -0.93 6.46
CA ILE A 106 11.06 -0.85 5.09
C ILE A 106 11.31 -2.26 4.51
N THR A 107 11.85 -3.19 5.30
CA THR A 107 12.04 -4.58 4.86
C THR A 107 10.71 -5.23 4.45
N TRP A 108 9.63 -4.99 5.19
CA TRP A 108 8.29 -5.46 4.79
C TRP A 108 7.78 -4.78 3.52
N GLY A 109 8.03 -3.48 3.35
CA GLY A 109 7.67 -2.75 2.13
C GLY A 109 8.37 -3.30 0.89
N VAL A 110 9.68 -3.53 0.98
CA VAL A 110 10.49 -4.13 -0.10
C VAL A 110 10.04 -5.57 -0.36
N GLY A 111 9.88 -6.38 0.68
CA GLY A 111 9.42 -7.76 0.56
C GLY A 111 8.05 -7.88 -0.11
N GLY A 112 7.14 -6.94 0.18
CA GLY A 112 5.83 -6.85 -0.47
C GLY A 112 5.93 -6.63 -1.98
N TRP A 113 6.80 -5.71 -2.42
CA TRP A 113 7.04 -5.51 -3.86
C TRP A 113 7.63 -6.75 -4.54
N VAL A 114 8.62 -7.38 -3.90
CA VAL A 114 9.23 -8.61 -4.43
C VAL A 114 8.17 -9.70 -4.59
N ALA A 115 7.32 -9.91 -3.58
CA ALA A 115 6.25 -10.90 -3.65
C ALA A 115 5.21 -10.57 -4.74
N TYR A 116 4.83 -9.31 -4.87
CA TYR A 116 3.90 -8.85 -5.90
C TYR A 116 4.44 -9.11 -7.31
N TYR A 117 5.68 -8.69 -7.60
CA TYR A 117 6.29 -8.91 -8.92
C TYR A 117 6.55 -10.39 -9.19
N ALA A 118 6.96 -11.17 -8.19
CA ALA A 118 7.15 -12.61 -8.36
C ALA A 118 5.84 -13.30 -8.80
N LEU A 119 4.71 -12.95 -8.17
CA LEU A 119 3.39 -13.46 -8.55
C LEU A 119 2.98 -13.00 -9.95
N ALA A 120 3.09 -11.69 -10.24
CA ALA A 120 2.72 -11.11 -11.53
C ALA A 120 3.53 -11.72 -12.69
N ILE A 121 4.85 -11.81 -12.54
CA ILE A 121 5.74 -12.38 -13.56
C ILE A 121 5.41 -13.86 -13.78
N THR A 122 5.22 -14.62 -12.69
CA THR A 122 4.87 -16.04 -12.78
C THR A 122 3.56 -16.25 -13.53
N TYR A 123 2.55 -15.43 -13.25
CA TYR A 123 1.27 -15.45 -13.95
C TYR A 123 1.43 -15.15 -15.45
N VAL A 124 2.13 -14.07 -15.80
CA VAL A 124 2.35 -13.67 -17.20
C VAL A 124 3.16 -14.72 -17.97
N ILE A 125 4.19 -15.32 -17.37
CA ILE A 125 4.96 -16.42 -17.96
C ILE A 125 4.04 -17.63 -18.19
N GLY A 126 3.22 -17.99 -17.21
CA GLY A 126 2.25 -19.09 -17.35
C GLY A 126 1.30 -18.87 -18.53
N LEU A 127 0.76 -17.66 -18.69
CA LEU A 127 -0.11 -17.31 -19.83
C LEU A 127 0.62 -17.45 -21.18
N HIS A 128 1.90 -17.05 -21.26
CA HIS A 128 2.70 -17.21 -22.46
C HIS A 128 2.96 -18.68 -22.80
N LEU A 129 3.34 -19.49 -21.80
CA LEU A 129 3.62 -20.92 -21.98
C LEU A 129 2.37 -21.70 -22.41
N LEU A 130 1.18 -21.27 -21.97
CA LEU A 130 -0.10 -21.87 -22.35
C LEU A 130 -0.61 -21.40 -23.73
N GLY A 131 0.11 -20.51 -24.42
CA GLY A 131 -0.31 -19.96 -25.72
C GLY A 131 -1.52 -19.02 -25.62
N THR A 132 -1.89 -18.61 -24.41
CA THR A 132 -3.03 -17.70 -24.14
C THR A 132 -2.64 -16.23 -24.14
N ALA A 133 -1.35 -15.92 -24.11
CA ALA A 133 -0.85 -14.55 -24.24
C ALA A 133 -0.76 -14.17 -25.73
N ILE A 134 -1.63 -13.26 -26.17
CA ILE A 134 -1.48 -12.44 -27.37
C ILE A 134 -0.83 -11.11 -26.96
#